data_AF-A0A946MHP7-F1
#
_entry.id   AF-A0A946MHP7-F1
#
_cell.length_a   1.000
_cell.length_b   1.000
_cell.length_c   1.000
_cell.angle_alpha   90.00
_cell.angle_beta   90.00
_cell.angle_gamma   90.00
#
_symmetry.space_group_name_H-M   'P 1'
#
loop_
_entity.id
_entity.type
_entity.pdbx_description
1 polymer ?
#
loop_
_entity_poly.entity_id
_entity_poly.type
_entity_poly.pdbx_seq_one_letter_code
_entity_poly.pdbx_strand_id
1 'polypeptide(L)'
;EAEKDLVGSEYLIDISVSSIGRTFSFSLPEDYQDGQTLKGTLRDGGLSLELYCDKLVGSELAGLSFPTRLKVLIRVVQWNSIFKRLEAIVLHTTL
;
A
#
# COMPACT_ATOMS: atom_id res chain seq x y z
N GLU A 1 3.98 20.37 -8.78
CA GLU A 1 4.19 20.69 -7.35
C GLU A 1 3.29 19.85 -6.44
N ALA A 2 1.98 19.73 -6.72
CA ALA A 2 1.03 18.97 -5.89
C ALA A 2 1.41 17.51 -5.52
N GLU A 3 2.17 16.79 -6.35
CA GLU A 3 2.58 15.41 -6.05
C GLU A 3 3.63 15.30 -4.92
N LYS A 4 4.43 16.35 -4.68
CA LYS A 4 5.39 16.38 -3.57
C LYS A 4 4.71 16.62 -2.23
N ASP A 5 3.58 17.32 -2.23
CA ASP A 5 2.83 17.67 -1.03
C ASP A 5 2.11 16.45 -0.41
N LEU A 6 1.99 15.35 -1.16
CA LEU A 6 1.38 14.11 -0.67
C LEU A 6 2.33 13.31 0.23
N VAL A 7 3.65 13.43 0.04
CA VAL A 7 4.63 12.60 0.75
C VAL A 7 4.54 12.81 2.25
N GLY A 8 4.47 11.71 3.00
CA GLY A 8 4.31 11.72 4.46
C GLY A 8 2.87 11.97 4.94
N SER A 9 1.95 12.33 4.05
CA SER A 9 0.54 12.49 4.40
C SER A 9 -0.14 11.14 4.61
N GLU A 10 -1.10 11.12 5.53
CA GLU A 10 -1.85 9.93 5.91
C GLU A 10 -3.28 9.98 5.38
N TYR A 11 -3.76 8.85 4.86
CA TYR A 11 -5.09 8.73 4.29
C TYR A 11 -5.74 7.41 4.67
N LEU A 12 -7.00 7.49 5.11
CA LEU A 12 -7.86 6.32 5.24
C LEU A 12 -8.59 6.10 3.91
N ILE A 13 -8.33 4.99 3.24
CA ILE A 13 -8.81 4.72 1.88
C ILE A 13 -9.47 3.35 1.76
N ASP A 14 -10.45 3.27 0.86
CA ASP A 14 -11.11 2.03 0.46
C ASP A 14 -10.49 1.52 -0.85
N ILE A 15 -9.97 0.29 -0.82
CA ILE A 15 -9.19 -0.28 -1.91
C ILE A 15 -9.72 -1.65 -2.35
N SER A 16 -9.44 -1.98 -3.61
CA SER A 16 -9.58 -3.34 -4.14
C SER A 16 -8.19 -3.93 -4.32
N VAL A 17 -7.83 -4.90 -3.50
CA VAL A 17 -6.53 -5.58 -3.57
C VAL A 17 -6.63 -6.77 -4.52
N SER A 18 -5.69 -6.88 -5.45
CA SER A 18 -5.63 -7.93 -6.47
C SER A 18 -4.59 -8.99 -6.17
N SER A 19 -3.51 -8.65 -5.46
CA SER A 19 -2.48 -9.60 -5.06
C SER A 19 -1.64 -9.09 -3.90
N ILE A 20 -0.93 -10.03 -3.29
CA ILE A 20 0.09 -9.78 -2.28
C ILE A 20 1.38 -10.53 -2.66
N GLY A 21 2.52 -9.89 -2.45
CA GLY A 21 3.84 -10.47 -2.70
C GLY A 21 4.84 -10.07 -1.62
N ARG A 22 6.09 -10.53 -1.73
CA ARG A 22 7.17 -10.10 -0.82
C ARG A 22 7.67 -8.71 -1.20
N THR A 23 8.00 -7.91 -0.19
CA THR A 23 8.73 -6.66 -0.36
C THR A 23 10.22 -6.91 -0.21
N PHE A 24 11.03 -6.23 -1.03
CA PHE A 24 12.46 -6.10 -0.79
C PHE A 24 12.89 -4.70 -1.21
N SER A 25 13.03 -3.79 -0.23
CA SER A 25 13.41 -2.41 -0.50
C SER A 25 14.15 -1.78 0.66
N PHE A 26 15.38 -1.32 0.39
CA PHE A 26 16.20 -0.60 1.37
C PHE A 26 15.78 0.85 1.57
N SER A 27 14.87 1.38 0.75
CA SER A 27 14.36 2.76 0.88
C SER A 27 13.18 2.88 1.84
N LEU A 28 12.64 1.75 2.32
CA LEU A 28 11.53 1.73 3.28
C LEU A 28 12.06 1.75 4.72
N PRO A 29 11.22 2.13 5.70
CA PRO A 29 11.55 1.93 7.11
C PRO A 29 11.84 0.45 7.39
N GLU A 30 12.71 0.18 8.38
CA GLU A 30 13.26 -1.16 8.68
C GLU A 30 12.18 -2.25 8.75
N ASP A 31 11.07 -1.96 9.45
CA ASP A 31 9.96 -2.90 9.66
C ASP A 31 9.24 -3.35 8.36
N TYR A 32 9.41 -2.59 7.27
CA TYR A 32 8.75 -2.82 5.98
C TYR A 32 9.69 -3.40 4.92
N GLN A 33 11.01 -3.40 5.16
CA GLN A 33 12.00 -3.81 4.15
C GLN A 33 11.91 -5.30 3.77
N ASP A 34 11.50 -6.15 4.72
CA ASP A 34 11.30 -7.60 4.59
C ASP A 34 9.83 -7.98 4.86
N GLY A 35 8.90 -7.06 4.55
CA GLY A 35 7.47 -7.23 4.70
C GLY A 35 6.79 -7.78 3.44
N GLN A 36 5.57 -7.30 3.18
CA GLN A 36 4.80 -7.70 2.01
C GLN A 36 4.23 -6.50 1.25
N THR A 37 4.12 -6.64 -0.07
CA THR A 37 3.58 -5.62 -0.94
C THR A 37 2.19 -6.04 -1.41
N LEU A 38 1.18 -5.23 -1.10
CA LEU A 38 -0.15 -5.32 -1.68
C LEU A 38 -0.19 -4.53 -2.99
N LYS A 39 -0.80 -5.12 -4.01
CA LYS A 39 -1.14 -4.42 -5.26
C LYS A 39 -2.64 -4.28 -5.33
N GLY A 40 -3.10 -3.07 -5.61
CA GLY A 40 -4.53 -2.79 -5.66
C GLY A 40 -4.86 -1.50 -6.38
N THR A 41 -6.14 -1.13 -6.31
CA THR A 41 -6.64 0.12 -6.87
C THR A 41 -7.53 0.83 -5.85
N LEU A 42 -7.48 2.17 -5.87
CA LEU A 42 -8.43 3.01 -5.15
C LEU A 42 -9.83 2.82 -5.75
N ARG A 43 -10.84 2.64 -4.92
CA ARG A 43 -12.20 2.36 -5.40
C ARG A 43 -12.83 3.52 -6.16
N ASP A 44 -12.62 4.76 -5.70
CA ASP A 44 -13.34 5.93 -6.22
C ASP A 44 -12.69 6.55 -7.47
N GLY A 45 -11.58 6.00 -7.95
CA GLY A 45 -10.88 6.56 -9.12
C GLY A 45 -10.03 5.56 -9.90
N GLY A 46 -9.98 4.29 -9.51
CA GLY A 46 -9.18 3.27 -10.20
C GLY A 46 -7.66 3.50 -10.11
N LEU A 47 -7.21 4.47 -9.30
CA LEU A 47 -5.80 4.80 -9.14
C LEU A 47 -5.03 3.57 -8.66
N SER A 48 -3.99 3.18 -9.39
CA SER A 48 -3.12 2.06 -9.03
C SER A 48 -2.36 2.36 -7.74
N LEU A 49 -2.29 1.36 -6.87
CA LEU A 49 -1.63 1.42 -5.56
C LEU A 49 -0.61 0.29 -5.43
N GLU A 50 0.53 0.60 -4.83
CA GLU A 50 1.49 -0.37 -4.31
C GLU A 50 1.72 -0.05 -2.84
N LEU A 51 1.25 -0.93 -1.96
CA LEU A 51 1.22 -0.68 -0.52
C LEU A 51 2.17 -1.64 0.20
N TYR A 52 3.11 -1.10 0.95
CA TYR A 52 4.07 -1.87 1.73
C TYR A 52 3.53 -2.11 3.13
N CYS A 53 3.45 -3.37 3.52
CA CYS A 53 3.03 -3.82 4.84
C CYS A 53 4.25 -4.31 5.59
N ASP A 54 4.25 -4.14 6.91
CA ASP A 54 5.18 -4.87 7.76
C ASP A 54 4.90 -6.39 7.71
N LYS A 55 5.71 -7.17 8.43
CA LYS A 55 5.58 -8.63 8.46
C LYS A 55 4.27 -9.11 9.07
N LEU A 56 3.74 -8.43 10.08
CA LEU A 56 2.53 -8.85 10.80
C LEU A 56 1.31 -8.63 9.91
N VAL A 57 1.11 -7.39 9.46
CA VAL A 57 0.00 -7.01 8.57
C VAL A 57 0.08 -7.78 7.26
N GLY A 58 1.29 -7.90 6.69
CA GLY A 58 1.51 -8.68 5.49
C GLY A 58 1.00 -10.12 5.65
N SER A 59 1.41 -10.78 6.74
CA SER A 59 1.10 -12.20 6.96
C SER A 59 -0.39 -12.43 7.18
N GLU A 60 -1.07 -11.53 7.88
CA GLU A 60 -2.53 -11.57 8.04
C GLU A 60 -3.25 -11.47 6.69
N LEU A 61 -2.83 -10.52 5.85
CA LEU A 61 -3.42 -10.31 4.53
C LEU A 61 -3.07 -11.42 3.53
N ALA A 62 -1.93 -12.09 3.70
CA ALA A 62 -1.51 -13.21 2.86
C ALA A 62 -2.47 -14.41 2.93
N GLY A 63 -3.21 -14.54 4.03
CA GLY A 63 -4.23 -15.58 4.21
C GLY A 63 -5.55 -15.31 3.48
N LEU A 64 -5.73 -14.13 2.89
CA LEU A 64 -6.99 -13.76 2.24
C LEU A 64 -7.10 -14.33 0.82
N SER A 65 -8.35 -14.50 0.37
CA SER A 65 -8.65 -14.78 -1.04
C SER A 65 -8.72 -13.48 -1.83
N PHE A 66 -8.04 -13.42 -2.98
CA PHE A 66 -8.00 -12.23 -3.84
C PHE A 66 -8.83 -12.44 -5.11
N PRO A 67 -9.46 -11.38 -5.67
CA PRO A 67 -9.43 -10.01 -5.18
C PRO A 67 -10.26 -9.81 -3.90
N THR A 68 -9.79 -8.93 -3.00
CA THR A 68 -10.49 -8.60 -1.74
C THR A 68 -10.61 -7.09 -1.55
N ARG A 69 -11.57 -6.67 -0.74
CA ARG A 69 -11.81 -5.27 -0.40
C ARG A 69 -11.26 -5.02 0.99
N LEU A 70 -10.50 -3.94 1.13
CA LEU A 70 -9.94 -3.53 2.41
C LEU A 70 -10.15 -2.04 2.61
N LYS A 71 -10.30 -1.66 3.88
CA LYS A 71 -10.14 -0.28 4.31
C LYS A 71 -8.79 -0.17 5.03
N VAL A 72 -7.94 0.73 4.57
CA VAL A 72 -6.55 0.83 5.05
C VAL A 72 -6.18 2.26 5.37
N LEU A 73 -5.47 2.45 6.48
CA LEU A 73 -4.77 3.69 6.78
C LEU A 73 -3.37 3.57 6.19
N ILE A 74 -3.04 4.49 5.29
CA ILE A 74 -1.74 4.52 4.61
C ILE A 74 -0.99 5.81 4.92
N ARG A 75 0.33 5.76 4.81
CA ARG A 75 1.19 6.95 4.71
C ARG A 75 1.92 6.94 3.38
N VAL A 76 1.77 8.01 2.61
CA VAL A 76 2.35 8.10 1.27
C VAL A 76 3.88 8.16 1.35
N VAL A 77 4.52 7.28 0.60
CA VAL A 77 5.98 7.30 0.40
C VAL A 77 6.30 8.17 -0.81
N GLN A 78 5.61 7.93 -1.93
CA GLN A 78 5.80 8.70 -3.16
C GLN A 78 4.68 8.51 -4.17
N TRP A 79 4.65 9.40 -5.15
CA TRP A 79 4.01 9.17 -6.42
C TRP A 79 5.01 8.63 -7.45
N ASN A 80 4.73 7.47 -8.02
CA ASN A 80 5.54 6.90 -9.09
C ASN A 80 4.99 7.35 -10.45
N SER A 81 5.63 8.36 -11.03
CA SER A 81 5.19 8.99 -12.28
C SER A 81 5.37 8.11 -13.52
N ILE A 82 6.22 7.08 -13.47
CA ILE A 82 6.46 6.12 -14.55
C ILE A 82 5.28 5.15 -14.64
N PHE A 83 4.93 4.53 -13.51
CA PHE A 83 3.86 3.53 -13.44
C PHE A 83 2.48 4.12 -13.14
N LYS A 84 2.38 5.43 -12.92
CA LYS A 84 1.16 6.15 -12.55
C LYS A 84 0.46 5.51 -11.35
N ARG A 85 1.24 5.29 -10.28
CA ARG A 85 0.74 4.67 -9.04
C ARG A 85 1.20 5.42 -7.79
N LEU A 86 0.37 5.33 -6.75
CA LEU A 86 0.74 5.78 -5.42
C LEU A 86 1.47 4.64 -4.70
N GLU A 87 2.62 4.96 -4.13
CA GLU A 87 3.40 4.05 -3.29
C GLU A 87 3.31 4.53 -1.84
N ALA A 88 2.91 3.64 -0.93
CA ALA A 88 2.62 4.01 0.45
C ALA A 88 2.89 2.85 1.42
N ILE A 89 3.15 3.16 2.68
CA ILE A 89 3.17 2.15 3.75
C ILE A 89 1.78 2.00 4.36
N VAL A 90 1.41 0.79 4.77
CA VAL A 90 0.18 0.50 5.50
C VAL A 90 0.46 0.64 6.98
N LEU A 91 -0.23 1.57 7.65
CA LEU A 91 -0.12 1.79 9.09
C LEU A 91 -1.14 0.93 9.87
N HIS A 92 -2.32 0.72 9.28
CA HIS A 92 -3.38 -0.04 9.92
C HIS A 92 -4.35 -0.59 8.86
N THR A 93 -4.90 -1.77 9.12
CA THR A 93 -5.94 -2.41 8.29
C THR A 93 -7.21 -2.57 9.12
N THR A 94 -8.36 -2.36 8.48
CA THR A 94 -9.65 -2.71 9.05
C THR A 94 -10.29 -3.72 8.10
N LEU A 95 -10.38 -4.98 8.56
CA LEU A 95 -10.97 -6.10 7.84
C LEU A 95 -12.50 -6.12 7.95
#